data_AF-A0A2A4WBE1-F1
#
_entry.id   AF-A0A2A4WBE1-F1
#
_cell.length_a   1.000
_cell.length_b   1.000
_cell.length_c   1.000
_cell.angle_alpha   90.00
_cell.angle_beta   90.00
_cell.angle_gamma   90.00
#
_symmetry.space_group_name_H-M   'P 1'
#
loop_
_entity.id
_entity.type
_entity.pdbx_description
1 polymer ?
#
loop_
_entity_poly.entity_id
_entity_poly.type
_entity_poly.pdbx_seq_one_letter_code
_entity_poly.pdbx_strand_id
1 'polypeptide(L)' 'MKETIIYLIVAVSSLLLMAYTVHMFVGGLVAEETQKMITIIVLCVAATVMAFLGWDIVRRRTGHR' A
#
# COMPACT_ATOMS: atom_id res chain seq x y z
N MET A 1 12.59 -11.13 13.95
CA MET A 1 11.31 -10.56 14.46
C MET A 1 11.30 -9.03 14.40
N LYS A 2 12.33 -8.35 14.89
CA LYS A 2 12.43 -6.87 14.84
C LYS A 2 12.32 -6.30 13.42
N GLU A 3 12.97 -6.93 12.44
CA GLU A 3 12.95 -6.50 11.03
C GLU A 3 11.55 -6.59 10.40
N THR A 4 10.77 -7.62 10.74
CA THR A 4 9.40 -7.80 10.22
C THR A 4 8.48 -6.67 10.67
N ILE A 5 8.64 -6.19 11.91
CA ILE A 5 7.87 -5.06 12.44
C ILE A 5 8.22 -3.78 11.68
N ILE A 6 9.50 -3.56 11.36
CA ILE A 6 9.94 -2.40 10.59
C ILE A 6 9.32 -2.43 9.18
N TYR A 7 9.34 -3.59 8.51
CA TYR A 7 8.71 -3.71 7.19
C TYR A 7 7.20 -3.49 7.23
N LEU A 8 6.52 -3.95 8.28
CA LEU A 8 5.09 -3.70 8.47
C LEU A 8 4.81 -2.19 8.63
N ILE A 9 5.59 -1.51 9.48
CA ILE A 9 5.46 -0.06 9.70
C ILE A 9 5.67 0.69 8.39
N VAL A 10 6.74 0.38 7.67
CA VAL A 10 7.03 1.00 6.37
C VAL A 10 5.90 0.77 5.38
N ALA A 11 5.38 -0.45 5.26
CA ALA A 11 4.27 -0.76 4.36
C ALA A 11 3.01 0.05 4.70
N VAL A 12 2.65 0.14 5.99
CA VAL A 12 1.50 0.94 6.43
C VAL A 12 1.73 2.43 6.18
N SER A 13 2.92 2.95 6.47
CA SER A 13 3.28 4.34 6.16
C SER A 13 3.21 4.63 4.66
N SER A 14 3.67 3.72 3.81
CA SER A 14 3.57 3.84 2.35
C SER A 14 2.12 3.83 1.86
N LEU A 15 1.25 3.00 2.44
CA LEU A 15 -0.19 3.00 2.16
C LEU A 15 -0.84 4.34 2.48
N LEU A 16 -0.54 4.90 3.66
CA LEU A 16 -1.09 6.19 4.08
C LEU A 16 -0.60 7.34 3.19
N LEU A 17 0.69 7.34 2.84
CA LEU A 17 1.25 8.32 1.91
C LEU A 17 0.57 8.23 0.54
N MET A 18 0.37 7.01 0.01
CA MET A 18 -0.33 6.80 -1.25
C MET A 18 -1.77 7.36 -1.20
N ALA A 19 -2.52 7.07 -0.13
CA ALA A 19 -3.88 7.61 0.04
C ALA A 19 -3.88 9.14 0.06
N TYR A 20 -2.94 9.74 0.80
CA TYR A 20 -2.79 11.19 0.86
C TYR A 20 -2.43 11.78 -0.50
N THR A 21 -1.50 11.16 -1.23
CA THR A 21 -1.12 11.58 -2.58
C THR A 21 -2.33 11.55 -3.51
N VAL A 22 -3.10 10.46 -3.53
CA VAL A 22 -4.33 10.38 -4.35
C VAL A 22 -5.32 11.48 -3.96
N HIS A 23 -5.54 11.68 -2.66
CA HIS A 23 -6.43 12.74 -2.19
C HIS A 23 -5.94 14.14 -2.59
N MET A 24 -4.64 14.40 -2.57
CA MET A 24 -4.07 15.69 -2.99
C MET A 24 -4.13 15.88 -4.51
N PHE A 25 -3.90 14.81 -5.27
CA PHE A 25 -3.86 14.86 -6.74
C PHE A 25 -5.25 14.93 -7.37
N VAL A 26 -6.24 14.32 -6.72
CA VAL A 26 -7.62 14.18 -7.22
C VAL A 26 -8.57 15.14 -6.47
N GLY A 27 -8.15 15.64 -5.31
CA GLY A 27 -8.92 16.56 -4.48
C GLY A 27 -9.27 17.83 -5.21
N GLY A 28 -10.57 18.12 -5.32
CA GLY A 28 -11.08 19.31 -6.02
C GLY A 28 -11.15 19.18 -7.55
N LEU A 29 -10.68 18.08 -8.14
CA LEU A 29 -10.77 17.80 -9.59
C LEU A 29 -11.98 16.97 -9.98
N VAL A 30 -12.60 16.25 -9.03
CA VAL A 30 -13.75 15.38 -9.23
C VAL A 30 -14.72 15.46 -8.05
N ALA A 31 -15.94 14.96 -8.25
CA ALA A 31 -16.94 14.84 -7.20
C ALA A 31 -16.44 13.96 -6.03
N GLU A 32 -16.90 14.26 -4.81
CA GLU A 32 -16.44 13.59 -3.58
C GLU A 32 -16.65 12.07 -3.61
N GLU A 33 -17.75 11.61 -4.21
CA GLU A 33 -18.04 10.19 -4.39
C GLU A 33 -16.97 9.51 -5.26
N THR A 34 -16.64 10.11 -6.41
CA THR A 34 -15.64 9.60 -7.33
C THR A 34 -14.25 9.61 -6.67
N GLN A 35 -13.92 10.66 -5.93
CA GLN A 35 -12.64 10.74 -5.20
C GLN A 35 -12.50 9.61 -4.16
N LYS A 36 -13.57 9.31 -3.41
CA LYS A 36 -13.59 8.18 -2.47
C LYS A 36 -13.41 6.85 -3.20
N MET A 37 -14.14 6.61 -4.29
CA MET A 37 -14.01 5.39 -5.09
C MET A 37 -12.59 5.19 -5.61
N ILE A 38 -11.99 6.23 -6.21
CA ILE A 38 -10.61 6.16 -6.73
C ILE A 38 -9.63 5.84 -5.60
N THR A 39 -9.75 6.53 -4.46
CA THR A 39 -8.87 6.31 -3.31
C THR A 39 -8.96 4.87 -2.80
N ILE A 40 -10.17 4.31 -2.69
CA ILE A 40 -10.38 2.92 -2.26
C ILE A 40 -9.75 1.95 -3.26
N ILE A 41 -9.99 2.13 -4.55
CA ILE A 41 -9.45 1.25 -5.60
C ILE A 41 -7.92 1.27 -5.57
N VAL A 42 -7.31 2.46 -5.51
CA VAL A 42 -5.84 2.60 -5.47
C VAL A 42 -5.28 1.95 -4.21
N LEU A 43 -5.91 2.15 -3.05
CA LEU A 43 -5.48 1.53 -1.80
C LEU A 43 -5.57 0.00 -1.86
N CYS A 44 -6.65 -0.56 -2.42
CA CYS A 44 -6.78 -2.01 -2.61
C CYS A 44 -5.66 -2.57 -3.50
N VAL A 45 -5.41 -1.93 -4.65
CA VAL A 45 -4.33 -2.35 -5.56
C VAL A 45 -2.97 -2.27 -4.88
N ALA A 46 -2.67 -1.15 -4.20
CA ALA A 46 -1.42 -0.97 -3.48
C ALA A 46 -1.23 -2.05 -2.39
N ALA A 47 -2.28 -2.33 -1.61
CA ALA A 47 -2.27 -3.37 -0.59
C ALA A 47 -2.00 -4.76 -1.18
N THR A 48 -2.63 -5.11 -2.31
CA THR A 48 -2.39 -6.39 -3.00
C THR A 48 -0.94 -6.50 -3.47
N VAL A 49 -0.38 -5.44 -4.08
CA VAL A 49 1.02 -5.42 -4.53
C VAL A 49 1.97 -5.58 -3.35
N MET A 50 1.74 -4.86 -2.25
CA MET A 50 2.56 -4.98 -1.03
C MET A 50 2.48 -6.37 -0.40
N ALA A 51 1.30 -6.97 -0.35
CA ALA A 51 1.12 -8.34 0.14
C ALA A 51 1.88 -9.34 -0.73
N PHE A 52 1.82 -9.20 -2.06
CA PHE A 52 2.52 -10.06 -3.00
C PHE A 52 4.03 -9.91 -2.89
N LEU A 53 4.53 -8.67 -2.77
CA LEU A 53 5.95 -8.39 -2.58
C LEU A 53 6.45 -8.95 -1.25
N GLY A 54 5.68 -8.77 -0.17
CA GLY A 54 5.99 -9.32 1.15
C GLY A 54 6.06 -10.85 1.11
N TRP A 55 5.10 -11.49 0.45
CA TRP A 55 5.10 -12.94 0.24
C TRP A 55 6.32 -13.42 -0.55
N ASP A 56 6.65 -12.75 -1.66
CA ASP A 56 7.82 -13.07 -2.48
C ASP A 56 9.13 -12.97 -1.68
N ILE A 57 9.30 -11.91 -0.89
CA ILE A 57 10.47 -11.73 -0.01
C ILE A 57 10.57 -12.87 1.00
N VAL A 58 9.46 -13.22 1.66
CA VAL A 58 9.44 -14.32 2.64
C VAL A 58 9.76 -15.63 1.97
N ARG A 59 9.12 -15.93 0.83
CA ARG A 59 9.33 -17.17 0.05
C ARG A 59 10.77 -17.33 -0.42
N ARG A 60 11.41 -16.24 -0.89
CA ARG A 60 12.82 -16.26 -1.31
C ARG A 60 13.77 -16.48 -0.13
N ARG A 61 13.44 -15.97 1.05
CA ARG A 61 14.21 -16.21 2.28
C ARG A 61 14.12 -17.66 2.78
N THR A 62 12.99 -18.34 2.57
CA THR A 62 12.84 -19.76 2.95
C THR A 62 13.45 -20.74 1.95
N GLY A 63 13.64 -20.35 0.69
CA GLY A 63 14.26 -21.22 -0.34
C GLY A 63 15.79 -21.28 -0.33
N HIS A 64 16.45 -20.51 0.54
CA HIS A 64 17.91 -20.49 0.71
C HIS A 64 18.40 -21.17 2.01
N ARG A 65 17.54 -21.97 2.65
CA ARG A 65 17.90 -22.85 3.76
C ARG A 65 17.83 -24.30 3.33
#